data_AF-A0A1Z9PP31-F1
#
_entry.id   AF-A0A1Z9PP31-F1
#
_cell.length_a   1.000
_cell.length_b   1.000
_cell.length_c   1.000
_cell.angle_alpha   90.00
_cell.angle_beta   90.00
_cell.angle_gamma   90.00
#
_symmetry.space_group_name_H-M   'P 1'
#
loop_
_entity.id
_entity.type
_entity.pdbx_description
1 polymer ?
#
loop_
_entity_poly.entity_id
_entity_poly.type
_entity_poly.pdbx_seq_one_letter_code
_entity_poly.pdbx_strand_id
1 'polypeptide(L)'
;MKNKSMSQMNKERKSPQWKLVTFHEDGRQFTTWHREKPDFKLMYKKIGTDMIELQTAYIPELSNRKDGYVDIWFDEEGKLKGMPIVNIKITEAWTKWLSKTGRQALEGDCIVGKVCVYQKVEEEAA
;
A
#
# COMPACT_ATOMS: atom_id res chain seq x y z
N MET A 1 40.58 12.90 13.43
CA MET A 1 39.26 12.26 13.25
C MET A 1 39.48 10.98 12.44
N LYS A 2 39.09 9.80 12.93
CA LYS A 2 39.25 8.54 12.18
C LYS A 2 38.04 8.35 11.26
N ASN A 3 38.26 8.30 9.94
CA ASN A 3 37.20 7.95 8.99
C ASN A 3 36.86 6.47 9.15
N LYS A 4 35.56 6.15 9.31
CA LYS A 4 35.08 4.77 9.39
C LYS A 4 35.27 4.07 8.04
N SER A 5 35.58 2.77 8.05
CA SER A 5 35.66 1.98 6.81
C SER A 5 34.28 1.80 6.17
N MET A 6 34.22 1.60 4.85
CA MET A 6 32.97 1.26 4.15
C MET A 6 32.27 0.03 4.75
N SER A 7 33.02 -0.92 5.30
CA SER A 7 32.46 -2.10 5.99
C SER A 7 31.81 -1.75 7.34
N GLN A 8 32.33 -0.77 8.08
CA GLN A 8 31.69 -0.25 9.28
C GLN A 8 30.44 0.59 8.95
N MET A 9 30.49 1.36 7.86
CA MET A 9 29.33 2.12 7.38
C MET A 9 28.19 1.21 6.90
N ASN A 10 28.50 0.08 6.26
CA ASN A 10 27.49 -0.91 5.84
C ASN A 10 26.90 -1.69 7.02
N LYS A 11 27.66 -1.95 8.09
CA LYS A 11 27.12 -2.54 9.34
C LYS A 11 26.14 -1.62 10.08
N GLU A 12 26.22 -0.30 9.89
CA GLU A 12 25.35 0.68 10.55
C GLU A 12 24.08 1.01 9.75
N ARG A 13 24.00 0.62 8.47
CA ARG A 13 22.79 0.78 7.65
C ARG A 13 21.79 -0.32 8.00
N LYS A 14 20.88 -0.01 8.95
CA LYS A 14 19.75 -0.91 9.26
C LYS A 14 18.92 -1.16 7.99
N SER A 15 18.69 -2.43 7.67
CA SER A 15 17.84 -2.85 6.55
C SER A 15 16.43 -2.24 6.68
N PRO A 16 15.76 -1.93 5.56
CA PRO A 16 14.37 -1.48 5.59
C PRO A 16 13.49 -2.55 6.24
N GLN A 17 12.56 -2.11 7.10
CA GLN A 17 11.64 -3.00 7.81
C GLN A 17 10.24 -3.01 7.18
N TRP A 18 9.98 -2.09 6.24
CA TRP A 18 8.68 -1.92 5.61
C TRP A 18 8.81 -1.74 4.10
N LYS A 19 7.94 -2.42 3.38
CA LYS A 19 7.70 -2.28 1.94
C LYS A 19 6.41 -1.49 1.77
N LEU A 20 6.43 -0.43 0.98
CA LEU A 20 5.25 0.33 0.56
C LEU A 20 5.09 0.18 -0.95
N VAL A 21 3.97 -0.40 -1.37
CA VAL A 21 3.58 -0.52 -2.78
C VAL A 21 2.51 0.53 -3.08
N THR A 22 2.77 1.37 -4.08
CA THR A 22 1.79 2.30 -4.64
C THR A 22 1.30 1.75 -5.97
N PHE A 23 0.01 1.42 -6.03
CA PHE A 23 -0.70 1.01 -7.23
C PHE A 23 -1.25 2.25 -7.90
N HIS A 24 -0.87 2.48 -9.15
CA HIS A 24 -1.42 3.55 -9.97
C HIS A 24 -2.61 3.02 -10.77
N GLU A 25 -3.55 3.93 -11.05
CA GLU A 25 -4.75 3.71 -11.83
C GLU A 25 -4.48 3.20 -13.26
N ASP A 26 -3.28 3.47 -13.80
CA ASP A 26 -2.83 3.00 -15.11
C ASP A 26 -2.19 1.60 -15.09
N GLY A 27 -2.24 0.91 -13.95
CA GLY A 27 -1.68 -0.44 -13.77
C GLY A 27 -0.21 -0.48 -13.35
N ARG A 28 0.50 0.65 -13.35
CA ARG A 28 1.88 0.71 -12.85
C ARG A 28 1.92 0.52 -11.33
N GLN A 29 3.02 -0.07 -10.86
CA GLN A 29 3.26 -0.28 -9.44
C GLN A 29 4.65 0.23 -9.08
N PHE A 30 4.74 0.98 -7.99
CA PHE A 30 6.02 1.49 -7.47
C PHE A 30 6.24 0.98 -6.06
N THR A 31 7.40 0.39 -5.82
CA THR A 31 7.80 -0.05 -4.49
C THR A 31 8.79 0.93 -3.88
N THR A 32 8.56 1.30 -2.63
CA THR A 32 9.52 2.05 -1.81
C THR A 32 9.78 1.30 -0.50
N TRP A 33 11.02 1.37 -0.03
CA TRP A 33 11.48 0.65 1.15
C TRP A 33 11.75 1.64 2.27
N HIS A 34 11.20 1.35 3.45
CA HIS A 34 11.19 2.25 4.59
C HIS A 34 11.72 1.55 5.83
N ARG A 35 12.45 2.29 6.64
CA ARG A 35 12.90 1.82 7.95
C ARG A 35 11.75 1.85 8.97
N GLU A 36 10.92 2.88 8.90
CA GLU A 36 9.79 3.08 9.79
C GLU A 36 8.49 2.68 9.09
N LYS A 37 7.46 2.38 9.89
CA LYS A 37 6.13 2.09 9.36
C LYS A 37 5.64 3.32 8.59
N PRO A 38 5.17 3.17 7.34
CA PRO A 38 4.60 4.29 6.62
C PRO A 38 3.46 4.96 7.41
N ASP A 39 3.55 6.27 7.58
CA ASP A 39 2.58 7.07 8.34
C ASP A 39 1.57 7.77 7.42
N PHE A 40 0.57 8.43 8.01
CA PHE A 40 -0.44 9.18 7.27
C PHE A 40 0.17 10.26 6.38
N LYS A 41 1.18 11.00 6.86
CA LYS A 41 1.82 12.07 6.09
C LYS A 41 2.44 11.54 4.79
N LEU A 42 3.09 10.39 4.86
CA LEU A 42 3.61 9.71 3.68
C LEU A 42 2.49 9.19 2.77
N MET A 43 1.42 8.60 3.31
CA MET A 43 0.28 8.14 2.51
C MET A 43 -0.37 9.30 1.75
N TYR A 44 -0.65 10.43 2.42
CA TYR A 44 -1.22 11.63 1.80
C TYR A 44 -0.36 12.10 0.64
N LYS A 45 0.96 12.19 0.84
CA LYS A 45 1.90 12.57 -0.22
C LYS A 45 1.93 11.58 -1.39
N LYS A 46 1.82 10.27 -1.13
CA LYS A 46 1.90 9.23 -2.17
C LYS A 46 0.63 9.14 -3.00
N ILE A 47 -0.51 9.25 -2.35
CA ILE A 47 -1.83 9.23 -2.99
C ILE A 47 -2.08 10.56 -3.71
N GLY A 48 -1.72 11.68 -3.08
CA GLY A 48 -1.98 13.02 -3.61
C GLY A 48 -3.44 13.43 -3.39
N THR A 49 -3.92 13.28 -2.15
CA THR A 49 -5.27 13.66 -1.72
C THR A 49 -5.22 14.49 -0.44
N ASP A 50 -6.35 15.10 -0.10
CA ASP A 50 -6.61 15.81 1.15
C ASP A 50 -7.39 14.95 2.15
N MET A 51 -8.02 13.86 1.69
CA MET A 51 -8.80 12.94 2.54
C MET A 51 -8.53 11.47 2.19
N ILE A 52 -7.98 10.73 3.15
CA ILE A 52 -7.68 9.30 2.98
C ILE A 52 -8.78 8.45 3.62
N GLU A 53 -9.21 7.44 2.88
CA GLU A 53 -10.00 6.32 3.40
C GLU A 53 -9.13 5.06 3.55
N LEU A 54 -9.46 4.25 4.56
CA LEU A 54 -8.90 2.92 4.78
C LEU A 54 -9.96 1.85 4.52
N GLN A 55 -9.67 0.94 3.58
CA GLN A 55 -10.48 -0.25 3.30
C GLN A 55 -9.62 -1.52 3.38
N THR A 56 -10.25 -2.68 3.18
CA THR A 56 -9.55 -3.98 3.14
C THR A 56 -9.61 -4.58 1.73
N ALA A 57 -8.53 -5.23 1.29
CA ALA A 57 -8.52 -6.00 0.04
C ALA A 57 -7.85 -7.37 0.23
N TYR A 58 -8.09 -8.29 -0.70
CA TYR A 58 -7.41 -9.60 -0.73
C TYR A 58 -6.20 -9.55 -1.67
N ILE A 59 -5.01 -9.37 -1.09
CA ILE A 59 -3.71 -9.29 -1.79
C ILE A 59 -2.69 -10.15 -1.02
N PRO A 60 -2.75 -11.49 -1.18
CA PRO A 60 -1.98 -12.41 -0.34
C PRO A 60 -0.48 -12.18 -0.35
N GLU A 61 0.07 -11.79 -1.51
CA GLU A 61 1.50 -11.54 -1.69
C GLU A 61 2.03 -10.32 -0.93
N LEU A 62 1.14 -9.42 -0.51
CA LEU A 62 1.47 -8.25 0.32
C LEU A 62 0.96 -8.37 1.76
N SER A 63 0.33 -9.50 2.11
CA SER A 63 -0.24 -9.67 3.44
C SER A 63 0.80 -10.16 4.44
N ASN A 64 0.79 -9.57 5.63
CA ASN A 64 1.43 -10.15 6.82
C ASN A 64 0.47 -11.03 7.63
N ARG A 65 -0.75 -11.27 7.11
CA ARG A 65 -1.80 -12.07 7.76
C ARG A 65 -1.97 -13.39 7.01
N LYS A 66 -2.34 -14.45 7.74
CA LYS A 66 -2.60 -15.78 7.16
C LYS A 66 -3.81 -15.84 6.23
N ASP A 67 -4.73 -14.88 6.34
CA ASP A 67 -5.93 -14.80 5.52
C ASP A 67 -5.72 -14.07 4.19
N GLY A 68 -4.51 -13.54 3.94
CA GLY A 68 -4.19 -12.84 2.71
C GLY A 68 -4.82 -11.45 2.57
N TYR A 69 -5.43 -10.92 3.64
CA TYR A 69 -6.01 -9.58 3.62
C TYR A 69 -4.98 -8.49 3.90
N VAL A 70 -5.18 -7.33 3.31
CA VAL A 70 -4.34 -6.14 3.49
C VAL A 70 -5.20 -4.90 3.70
N ASP A 71 -4.63 -3.93 4.38
CA ASP A 71 -5.18 -2.57 4.45
C ASP A 71 -4.79 -1.81 3.18
N ILE A 72 -5.78 -1.22 2.51
CA ILE A 72 -5.59 -0.35 1.36
C ILE A 72 -5.92 1.10 1.72
N TRP A 73 -5.05 2.03 1.34
CA TRP A 73 -5.19 3.46 1.59
C TRP A 73 -5.40 4.18 0.27
N PHE A 74 -6.47 4.95 0.14
CA PHE A 74 -6.82 5.63 -1.11
C PHE A 74 -7.58 6.92 -0.81
N ASP A 75 -7.87 7.66 -1.87
CA ASP A 75 -8.59 8.93 -1.83
C ASP A 75 -10.10 8.71 -1.63
N GLU A 76 -10.63 9.07 -0.45
CA GLU A 76 -12.07 8.92 -0.11
C GLU A 76 -12.95 9.63 -1.15
N GLU A 77 -12.54 10.85 -1.51
CA GLU A 77 -13.28 11.73 -2.39
C GLU A 77 -12.95 11.50 -3.87
N GLY A 78 -12.14 10.49 -4.19
CA GLY A 78 -11.64 10.27 -5.55
C GLY A 78 -12.77 10.13 -6.58
N LYS A 79 -13.90 9.54 -6.19
CA LYS A 79 -15.09 9.37 -7.04
C LYS A 79 -15.84 10.68 -7.32
N LEU A 80 -15.62 11.72 -6.52
CA LEU A 80 -16.26 13.04 -6.65
C LEU A 80 -15.47 13.97 -7.58
N LYS A 81 -14.26 13.57 -8.00
CA LYS A 81 -13.42 14.35 -8.92
C LYS A 81 -13.97 14.29 -10.34
N GLY A 82 -13.73 15.35 -11.13
CA GLY A 82 -14.36 15.51 -12.46
C GLY A 82 -14.06 14.41 -13.49
N MET A 83 -12.98 13.65 -13.33
CA MET A 83 -12.67 12.46 -14.13
C MET A 83 -12.03 11.37 -13.26
N PRO A 84 -12.83 10.57 -12.55
CA PRO A 84 -12.30 9.50 -11.72
C PRO A 84 -11.76 8.38 -12.62
N ILE A 85 -10.51 7.97 -12.39
CA ILE A 85 -9.90 6.85 -13.11
C ILE A 85 -9.89 5.63 -12.18
N VAL A 86 -10.54 4.56 -12.60
CA VAL A 86 -10.66 3.32 -11.80
C VAL A 86 -9.31 2.63 -11.70
N ASN A 87 -8.95 2.24 -10.48
CA ASN A 87 -7.83 1.34 -10.23
C ASN A 87 -8.35 -0.10 -10.29
N ILE A 88 -8.33 -0.67 -11.51
CA ILE A 88 -8.95 -1.97 -11.80
C ILE A 88 -8.38 -3.08 -10.90
N LYS A 89 -7.06 -3.18 -10.79
CA LYS A 89 -6.39 -4.21 -9.98
C LYS A 89 -6.81 -4.16 -8.50
N ILE A 90 -6.92 -2.97 -7.93
CA ILE A 90 -7.34 -2.83 -6.53
C ILE A 90 -8.84 -3.06 -6.38
N THR A 91 -9.65 -2.59 -7.32
CA THR A 91 -11.09 -2.86 -7.32
C THR A 91 -11.36 -4.36 -7.33
N GLU A 92 -10.68 -5.13 -8.17
CA GLU A 92 -10.79 -6.60 -8.18
C GLU A 92 -10.39 -7.24 -6.85
N ALA A 93 -9.28 -6.79 -6.24
CA ALA A 93 -8.82 -7.29 -4.95
C ALA A 93 -9.78 -6.96 -3.80
N TRP A 94 -10.38 -5.77 -3.82
CA TRP A 94 -11.41 -5.33 -2.88
C TRP A 94 -12.71 -6.12 -3.05
N THR A 95 -13.20 -6.26 -4.29
CA THR A 95 -14.40 -7.08 -4.60
C THR A 95 -14.21 -8.54 -4.19
N LYS A 96 -13.01 -9.09 -4.35
CA LYS A 96 -12.69 -10.44 -3.89
C LYS A 96 -12.74 -10.56 -2.36
N TRP A 97 -12.31 -9.53 -1.63
CA TRP A 97 -12.47 -9.47 -0.18
C TRP A 97 -13.95 -9.37 0.23
N LEU A 98 -14.74 -8.51 -0.43
CA LEU A 98 -16.19 -8.40 -0.20
C LEU A 98 -16.87 -9.76 -0.34
N SER A 99 -16.62 -10.44 -1.47
CA SER A 99 -17.15 -11.77 -1.76
C SER A 99 -16.76 -12.81 -0.71
N LYS A 100 -15.48 -12.86 -0.30
CA LYS A 100 -14.99 -13.81 0.71
C LYS A 100 -15.59 -13.59 2.10
N THR A 101 -16.00 -12.37 2.41
CA THR A 101 -16.48 -11.99 3.76
C THR A 101 -17.99 -11.79 3.82
N GLY A 102 -18.70 -11.94 2.70
CA GLY A 102 -20.14 -11.67 2.61
C GLY A 102 -20.49 -10.19 2.77
N ARG A 103 -19.52 -9.28 2.62
CA ARG A 103 -19.75 -7.84 2.65
C ARG A 103 -20.29 -7.37 1.30
N GLN A 104 -21.01 -6.25 1.34
CA GLN A 104 -21.68 -5.69 0.17
C GLN A 104 -21.13 -4.30 -0.14
N ALA A 105 -21.17 -3.95 -1.42
CA ALA A 105 -20.99 -2.61 -1.94
C ALA A 105 -22.14 -2.31 -2.89
N LEU A 106 -22.35 -1.02 -3.20
CA LEU A 106 -23.33 -0.63 -4.20
C LEU A 106 -22.92 -1.09 -5.59
N GLU A 107 -23.90 -1.33 -6.46
CA GLU A 107 -23.62 -1.69 -7.85
C GLU A 107 -22.86 -0.55 -8.55
N GLY A 108 -21.79 -0.91 -9.27
CA GLY A 108 -20.91 0.05 -9.94
C GLY A 108 -19.86 0.71 -9.03
N ASP A 109 -19.82 0.37 -7.74
CA ASP A 109 -18.82 0.93 -6.83
C ASP A 109 -17.41 0.39 -7.14
N CYS A 110 -16.41 1.24 -6.95
CA CYS A 110 -15.02 0.95 -7.32
C CYS A 110 -14.01 1.77 -6.54
N ILE A 111 -12.75 1.33 -6.58
CA ILE A 111 -11.61 2.07 -6.03
C ILE A 111 -10.94 2.86 -7.16
N VAL A 112 -10.71 4.15 -6.94
CA VAL A 112 -10.20 5.08 -7.96
C VAL A 112 -8.85 5.68 -7.57
N GLY A 113 -8.07 6.08 -8.57
CA GLY A 113 -6.78 6.75 -8.39
C GLY A 113 -5.68 5.87 -7.80
N LYS A 114 -4.72 6.50 -7.13
CA LYS A 114 -3.59 5.82 -6.51
C LYS A 114 -3.98 5.19 -5.19
N VAL A 115 -3.47 3.98 -4.97
CA VAL A 115 -3.71 3.21 -3.75
C VAL A 115 -2.38 2.81 -3.15
N CYS A 116 -2.23 2.97 -1.84
CA CYS A 116 -1.06 2.52 -1.10
C CYS A 116 -1.38 1.28 -0.27
N VAL A 117 -0.43 0.33 -0.24
CA VAL A 117 -0.44 -0.86 0.62
C VAL A 117 0.94 -1.02 1.21
N TYR A 118 1.05 -1.18 2.53
CA TYR A 118 2.32 -1.46 3.18
C TYR A 118 2.36 -2.87 3.76
N GLN A 119 3.56 -3.44 3.79
CA GLN A 119 3.86 -4.77 4.31
C GLN A 119 5.12 -4.65 5.19
N LYS A 120 5.10 -5.27 6.36
CA LYS A 120 6.30 -5.45 7.18
C LYS A 120 7.19 -6.49 6.50
N VAL A 121 8.46 -6.17 6.33
CA VAL A 121 9.46 -7.11 5.80
C VAL A 121 9.77 -8.11 6.91
N GLU A 122 9.52 -9.39 6.66
CA GLU A 122 10.00 -10.46 7.52
C GLU A 122 11.50 -10.60 7.29
N GLU A 123 12.29 -10.65 8.36
CA GLU A 123 13.69 -11.07 8.23
C GLU A 123 13.68 -12.53 7.79
N GLU A 124 14.32 -12.84 6.65
CA GLU A 124 14.65 -14.24 6.35
C GLU A 124 15.38 -14.80 7.57
N ALA A 125 14.88 -15.89 8.14
CA ALA A 125 15.58 -16.59 9.19
C ALA A 125 16.94 -17.03 8.64
N ALA A 126 17.98 -16.31 9.03
CA ALA A 126 19.38 -16.56 8.65
C ALA A 126 19.91 -17.85 9.27
#